data_AF-A0A7S3C972-F1
#
_entry.id   AF-A0A7S3C972-F1
#
_cell.length_a   1.000
_cell.length_b   1.000
_cell.length_c   1.000
_cell.angle_alpha   90.00
_cell.angle_beta   90.00
_cell.angle_gamma   90.00
#
_symmetry.space_group_name_H-M   'P 1'
#
loop_
_entity.id
_entity.type
_entity.pdbx_description
1 polymer ?
#
loop_
_entity_poly.entity_id
_entity_poly.type
_entity_poly.pdbx_seq_one_letter_code
_entity_poly.pdbx_strand_id
1 'polypeptide(L)'
;MAVNFRGRIEGSRNDVLAGNYESTVYYLRGDFESPGLIRRSLATMRRCGNQTGLGSFSTRVRTPWSLISNWTSFCLPPKLRGCRELLHRPLVNPEELLPGDALGVVFRPYGNKVALQVTGPRELLDHIEAEASGMRGPPIER
;
A
#
# COMPACT_ATOMS: atom_id res chain seq x y z
N MET A 1 -3.56 -4.02 -4.63
CA MET A 1 -2.58 -4.02 -3.52
C MET A 1 -1.34 -4.78 -3.96
N ALA A 2 -0.17 -4.14 -3.89
CA ALA A 2 1.12 -4.78 -4.11
C ALA A 2 1.53 -5.57 -2.86
N VAL A 3 1.99 -6.82 -3.06
CA VAL A 3 2.33 -7.77 -2.00
C VAL A 3 3.70 -8.37 -2.28
N ASN A 4 4.57 -8.39 -1.27
CA ASN A 4 5.86 -9.06 -1.35
C ASN A 4 5.66 -10.58 -1.50
N PHE A 5 6.26 -11.21 -2.50
CA PHE A 5 6.18 -12.66 -2.70
C PHE A 5 7.31 -13.45 -2.04
N ARG A 6 8.33 -12.78 -1.50
CA ARG A 6 9.37 -13.46 -0.75
C ARG A 6 8.79 -14.20 0.45
N GLY A 7 9.24 -15.43 0.65
CA GLY A 7 8.74 -16.37 1.66
C GLY A 7 7.36 -16.98 1.33
N ARG A 8 6.76 -16.64 0.18
CA ARG A 8 5.48 -17.20 -0.29
C ARG A 8 5.65 -18.13 -1.50
N ILE A 9 6.77 -18.04 -2.21
CA ILE A 9 7.17 -18.96 -3.28
C ILE A 9 8.37 -19.76 -2.79
N GLU A 10 8.42 -21.05 -3.10
CA GLU A 10 9.56 -21.90 -2.77
C GLU A 10 10.88 -21.29 -3.30
N GLY A 11 11.93 -21.29 -2.49
CA GLY A 11 13.23 -20.69 -2.82
C GLY A 11 13.29 -19.15 -2.74
N SER A 12 12.18 -18.45 -2.56
CA SER A 12 12.14 -16.97 -2.55
C SER A 12 12.45 -16.33 -1.19
N ARG A 13 13.59 -16.63 -0.58
CA ARG A 13 13.87 -16.14 0.79
C ARG A 13 14.27 -14.64 0.83
N ASN A 14 13.93 -13.98 1.95
CA ASN A 14 14.16 -12.54 2.17
C ASN A 14 15.64 -12.13 2.23
N ASP A 15 16.51 -13.04 2.66
CA ASP A 15 17.92 -12.80 2.99
C ASP A 15 18.89 -12.97 1.81
N VAL A 16 18.41 -13.47 0.67
CA VAL A 16 19.26 -13.90 -0.46
C VAL A 16 18.90 -13.28 -1.81
N LEU A 17 17.72 -12.67 -1.94
CA LEU A 17 17.23 -12.16 -3.24
C LEU A 17 17.05 -10.64 -3.23
N ALA A 18 17.86 -9.95 -4.04
CA ALA A 18 17.68 -8.55 -4.41
C ALA A 18 16.77 -8.40 -5.63
N GLY A 19 15.99 -7.32 -5.71
CA GLY A 19 15.08 -7.02 -6.82
C GLY A 19 13.60 -6.96 -6.44
N ASN A 20 12.72 -6.78 -7.43
CA ASN A 20 11.28 -6.65 -7.23
C ASN A 20 10.62 -8.03 -7.26
N TYR A 21 10.30 -8.56 -6.09
CA TYR A 21 9.52 -9.80 -5.91
C TYR A 21 8.16 -9.43 -5.36
N GLU A 22 7.36 -8.80 -6.20
CA GLU A 22 6.02 -8.37 -5.86
C GLU A 22 4.99 -8.87 -6.85
N SER A 23 3.75 -8.95 -6.39
CA SER A 23 2.60 -9.12 -7.27
C SER A 23 1.43 -8.32 -6.74
N THR A 24 0.47 -8.10 -7.63
CA THR A 24 -0.66 -7.24 -7.37
C THR A 24 -1.95 -8.05 -7.32
N VAL A 25 -2.66 -7.93 -6.21
CA VAL A 25 -4.07 -8.31 -6.15
C VAL A 25 -4.90 -7.09 -6.57
N TYR A 26 -5.64 -7.23 -7.67
CA TYR A 26 -6.55 -6.19 -8.15
C TYR A 26 -7.83 -6.22 -7.32
N TYR A 27 -8.39 -5.06 -7.02
CA TYR A 27 -9.65 -4.95 -6.30
C TYR A 27 -10.65 -4.12 -7.10
N LEU A 28 -11.88 -4.59 -7.20
CA LEU A 28 -13.04 -3.83 -7.65
C LEU A 28 -13.88 -3.44 -6.43
N ARG A 29 -14.87 -2.56 -6.63
CA ARG A 29 -15.71 -2.02 -5.56
C ARG A 29 -16.24 -3.08 -4.58
N GLY A 30 -16.75 -4.20 -5.10
CA GLY A 30 -17.27 -5.30 -4.29
C GLY A 30 -16.23 -6.07 -3.47
N ASP A 31 -14.93 -5.95 -3.78
CA ASP A 31 -13.88 -6.68 -3.06
C ASP A 31 -13.46 -6.03 -1.74
N PHE A 32 -13.78 -4.74 -1.55
CA PHE A 32 -13.38 -3.97 -0.38
C PHE A 32 -14.55 -3.40 0.43
N GLU A 33 -15.78 -3.90 0.20
CA GLU A 33 -16.97 -3.54 0.97
C GLU A 33 -16.83 -3.86 2.46
N SER A 34 -15.97 -4.81 2.82
CA SER A 34 -15.60 -5.06 4.21
C SER A 34 -14.12 -5.41 4.37
N PRO A 35 -13.50 -5.08 5.51
CA PRO A 35 -12.12 -5.48 5.81
C PRO A 35 -11.91 -7.01 5.79
N GLY A 36 -12.96 -7.79 6.07
CA GLY A 36 -12.92 -9.25 6.02
C GLY A 36 -12.66 -9.78 4.61
N LEU A 37 -13.20 -9.12 3.57
CA LEU A 37 -12.97 -9.50 2.17
C LEU A 37 -11.51 -9.33 1.75
N ILE A 38 -10.88 -8.20 2.14
CA ILE A 38 -9.45 -7.97 1.89
C ILE A 38 -8.59 -9.04 2.60
N ARG A 39 -8.89 -9.36 3.87
CA ARG A 39 -8.14 -10.40 4.59
C ARG A 39 -8.26 -11.77 3.93
N ARG A 40 -9.47 -12.18 3.52
CA ARG A 40 -9.67 -13.44 2.77
C ARG A 40 -8.93 -13.43 1.44
N SER A 41 -8.92 -12.29 0.76
CA SER A 41 -8.23 -12.11 -0.50
C SER A 41 -6.72 -12.29 -0.37
N LEU A 42 -6.11 -11.70 0.66
CA LEU A 42 -4.67 -11.84 0.91
C LEU A 42 -4.28 -13.25 1.37
N ALA A 43 -5.17 -13.98 2.04
CA ALA A 43 -4.92 -15.37 2.42
C ALA A 43 -4.82 -16.30 1.21
N THR A 44 -5.54 -15.99 0.12
CA THR A 44 -5.57 -16.81 -1.10
C THR A 44 -4.83 -16.18 -2.27
N MET A 45 -4.31 -14.96 -2.10
CA MET A 45 -3.73 -14.11 -3.16
C MET A 45 -4.66 -13.94 -4.36
N ARG A 46 -5.98 -13.93 -4.12
CA ARG A 46 -7.03 -13.86 -5.15
C ARG A 46 -8.14 -12.91 -4.72
N ARG A 47 -8.92 -12.40 -5.67
CA ARG A 47 -10.12 -11.59 -5.39
C ARG A 47 -11.18 -12.42 -4.65
N CYS A 48 -12.00 -11.77 -3.83
CA CYS A 48 -13.01 -12.45 -2.99
C CYS A 48 -14.42 -11.84 -3.07
N GLY A 49 -14.62 -10.75 -3.81
CA GLY A 49 -15.93 -10.14 -4.03
C GLY A 49 -16.76 -10.89 -5.08
N ASN A 50 -18.02 -10.49 -5.22
CA ASN A 50 -18.98 -11.10 -6.14
C ASN A 50 -18.43 -11.08 -7.58
N GLN A 51 -18.49 -12.23 -8.23
CA GLN A 51 -17.81 -12.55 -9.48
C GLN A 51 -18.21 -11.61 -10.63
N THR A 52 -17.42 -10.57 -10.86
CA THR A 52 -17.25 -9.98 -12.18
C THR A 52 -15.78 -10.18 -12.56
N GLY A 53 -15.54 -10.83 -13.70
CA GLY A 53 -14.20 -10.95 -14.26
C GLY A 53 -13.52 -9.59 -14.32
N LEU A 54 -12.19 -9.56 -14.25
CA LEU A 54 -11.48 -8.32 -14.58
C LEU A 54 -11.92 -7.92 -16.00
N GLY A 55 -12.38 -6.68 -16.17
CA GLY A 55 -12.80 -6.18 -17.46
C GLY A 55 -11.70 -6.37 -18.52
N SER A 56 -12.05 -6.16 -19.79
CA SER A 56 -11.10 -6.25 -20.89
C SER A 56 -9.84 -5.40 -20.61
N PHE A 57 -8.71 -5.72 -21.27
CA PHE A 57 -7.47 -4.95 -21.10
C PHE A 57 -7.68 -3.45 -21.35
N SER A 58 -8.49 -3.08 -22.37
CA SER A 58 -8.82 -1.69 -22.67
C SER A 58 -9.62 -1.02 -21.56
N THR A 59 -10.55 -1.74 -20.92
CA THR A 59 -11.25 -1.24 -19.73
C THR A 59 -10.27 -0.96 -18.60
N ARG A 60 -9.32 -1.86 -18.36
CA ARG A 60 -8.33 -1.73 -17.28
C ARG A 60 -7.40 -0.53 -17.47
N VAL A 61 -6.88 -0.32 -18.68
CA VAL A 61 -5.97 0.81 -18.97
C VAL A 61 -6.68 2.17 -18.91
N ARG A 62 -8.00 2.21 -19.12
CA ARG A 62 -8.80 3.44 -19.07
C ARG A 62 -9.41 3.74 -17.71
N THR A 63 -9.28 2.82 -16.75
CA THR A 63 -9.88 3.00 -15.42
C THR A 63 -8.84 3.66 -14.52
N PRO A 64 -9.15 4.79 -13.86
CA PRO A 64 -8.27 5.36 -12.84
C PRO A 64 -8.00 4.30 -11.78
N TRP A 65 -6.75 4.15 -11.37
CA TRP A 65 -6.37 3.11 -10.42
C TRP A 65 -5.73 3.74 -9.19
N SER A 66 -5.73 2.98 -8.11
CA SER A 66 -5.03 3.36 -6.90
C SER A 66 -4.24 2.17 -6.41
N LEU A 67 -3.04 2.44 -5.92
CA LEU A 67 -2.16 1.43 -5.39
C LEU A 67 -2.14 1.51 -3.88
N ILE A 68 -2.25 0.35 -3.23
CA ILE A 68 -1.92 0.22 -1.82
C ILE A 68 -0.77 -0.78 -1.71
N SER A 69 0.28 -0.42 -0.97
CA SER A 69 1.41 -1.29 -0.65
C SER A 69 1.63 -1.35 0.85
N ASN A 70 2.05 -2.51 1.37
CA ASN A 70 2.32 -2.71 2.79
C ASN A 70 3.81 -2.94 3.02
N TRP A 71 4.45 -1.99 3.70
CA TRP A 71 5.88 -1.98 4.03
C TRP A 71 6.13 -2.19 5.52
N THR A 72 5.10 -2.52 6.30
CA THR A 72 5.22 -2.65 7.76
C THR A 72 6.28 -3.67 8.17
N SER A 73 6.42 -4.77 7.43
CA SER A 73 7.39 -5.83 7.72
C SER A 73 8.74 -5.67 7.02
N PHE A 74 8.89 -4.67 6.15
CA PHE A 74 10.04 -4.59 5.25
C PHE A 74 11.25 -3.92 5.90
N CYS A 75 11.01 -2.93 6.77
CA CYS A 75 12.08 -2.20 7.41
C CYS A 75 12.23 -2.62 8.87
N LEU A 76 13.42 -3.10 9.22
CA LEU A 76 13.85 -3.21 10.60
C LEU A 76 14.33 -1.83 11.08
N PRO A 77 14.07 -1.45 12.35
CA PRO A 77 14.60 -0.22 12.91
C PRO A 77 16.11 -0.08 12.67
N PRO A 78 16.58 0.99 11.99
CA PRO A 78 17.99 1.17 11.75
C PRO A 78 18.72 1.40 13.07
N LYS A 79 19.71 0.56 13.39
CA LYS A 79 20.55 0.70 14.59
C LYS A 79 21.77 1.54 14.28
N LEU A 80 21.60 2.86 14.24
CA LEU A 80 22.71 3.81 14.10
C LEU A 80 23.26 4.19 15.49
N ARG A 81 24.58 4.08 15.67
CA ARG A 81 25.23 4.34 16.97
C ARG A 81 24.97 5.78 17.42
N GLY A 82 24.52 5.96 18.67
CA GLY A 82 24.23 7.27 19.26
C GLY A 82 22.99 7.95 18.70
N CYS A 83 22.22 7.30 17.83
CA CYS A 83 21.01 7.86 17.23
C CYS A 83 19.76 7.20 17.81
N ARG A 84 18.68 7.98 17.91
CA ARG A 84 17.33 7.49 18.25
C ARG A 84 16.43 7.67 17.04
N GLU A 85 15.77 6.60 16.61
CA GLU A 85 14.73 6.66 15.57
C GLU A 85 13.55 7.50 16.08
N LEU A 86 13.22 8.56 15.34
CA LEU A 86 12.04 9.40 15.63
C LEU A 86 10.88 9.07 14.70
N LEU A 87 11.17 8.96 13.40
CA LEU A 87 10.20 8.67 12.36
C LEU A 87 10.91 8.01 11.17
N HIS A 88 10.44 6.84 10.78
CA HIS A 88 10.77 6.19 9.52
C HIS A 88 9.59 6.32 8.57
N ARG A 89 9.80 6.97 7.42
CA ARG A 89 8.76 7.40 6.49
C ARG A 89 9.08 6.90 5.08
N PRO A 90 8.09 6.36 4.32
CA PRO A 90 8.22 6.14 2.90
C PRO A 90 8.50 7.46 2.16
N LEU A 91 9.57 7.48 1.36
CA LEU A 91 9.82 8.56 0.42
C LEU A 91 9.09 8.22 -0.89
N VAL A 92 8.19 9.11 -1.28
CA VAL A 92 7.42 9.01 -2.53
C VAL A 92 7.67 10.29 -3.29
N ASN A 93 8.02 10.19 -4.57
CA ASN A 93 8.03 11.32 -5.48
C ASN A 93 6.65 11.42 -6.16
N PRO A 94 5.79 12.39 -5.81
CA PRO A 94 4.46 12.45 -6.39
C PRO A 94 4.47 12.79 -7.89
N GLU A 95 5.59 13.29 -8.43
CA GLU A 95 5.75 13.54 -9.88
C GLU A 95 5.90 12.24 -10.69
N GLU A 96 6.21 11.13 -10.02
CA GLU A 96 6.25 9.80 -10.63
C GLU A 96 4.87 9.12 -10.65
N LEU A 97 3.85 9.72 -10.03
CA LEU A 97 2.47 9.24 -10.09
C LEU A 97 1.76 9.82 -11.32
N LEU A 98 0.96 9.01 -12.00
CA LEU A 98 0.15 9.51 -13.10
C LEU A 98 -0.98 10.41 -12.56
N PRO A 99 -1.40 11.44 -13.32
CA PRO A 99 -2.53 12.28 -12.92
C PRO A 99 -3.79 11.47 -12.64
N GLY A 100 -4.39 11.66 -11.46
CA GLY A 100 -5.60 10.95 -11.03
C GLY A 100 -5.35 9.67 -10.22
N ASP A 101 -4.12 9.17 -10.19
CA ASP A 101 -3.77 8.00 -9.39
C ASP A 101 -3.50 8.37 -7.93
N ALA A 102 -3.77 7.40 -7.05
CA ALA A 102 -3.44 7.52 -5.64
C ALA A 102 -2.54 6.37 -5.18
N LEU A 103 -1.61 6.67 -4.28
CA LEU A 103 -0.73 5.71 -3.62
C LEU A 103 -0.96 5.76 -2.10
N GLY A 104 -1.29 4.62 -1.52
CA GLY A 104 -1.31 4.38 -0.08
C GLY A 104 -0.17 3.44 0.33
N VAL A 105 0.68 3.87 1.26
CA VAL A 105 1.72 3.02 1.84
C VAL A 105 1.43 2.80 3.31
N VAL A 106 1.18 1.55 3.70
CA VAL A 106 1.05 1.15 5.10
C VAL A 106 2.45 0.86 5.65
N PHE A 107 2.88 1.56 6.68
CA PHE A 107 4.25 1.48 7.20
C PHE A 107 4.30 1.56 8.73
N ARG A 108 5.48 1.30 9.29
CA ARG A 108 5.77 1.50 10.71
C ARG A 108 6.57 2.78 10.89
N PRO A 109 5.95 3.87 11.40
CA PRO A 109 6.66 5.13 11.60
C PRO A 109 7.70 5.05 12.70
N TYR A 110 7.44 4.31 13.77
CA TYR A 110 8.39 4.02 14.85
C TYR A 110 7.77 2.99 15.80
N GLY A 111 8.60 2.16 16.42
CA GLY A 111 8.16 1.12 17.35
C GLY A 111 7.11 0.19 16.74
N ASN A 112 6.03 -0.06 17.49
CA ASN A 112 4.93 -0.94 17.07
C ASN A 112 3.72 -0.19 16.46
N LYS A 113 3.86 1.10 16.18
CA LYS A 113 2.77 1.87 15.56
C LYS A 113 2.67 1.54 14.07
N VAL A 114 1.46 1.64 13.54
CA VAL A 114 1.18 1.52 12.10
C VAL A 114 0.58 2.82 11.63
N ALA A 115 1.05 3.32 10.48
CA ALA A 115 0.53 4.51 9.83
C ALA A 115 0.27 4.23 8.34
N LEU A 116 -0.54 5.09 7.74
CA LEU A 116 -0.81 5.13 6.31
C LEU A 116 -0.34 6.47 5.77
N GLN A 117 0.57 6.46 4.80
CA GLN A 117 0.89 7.63 4.00
C GLN A 117 0.06 7.55 2.73
N VAL A 118 -0.68 8.62 2.42
CA VAL A 118 -1.49 8.72 1.20
C VAL A 118 -0.96 9.86 0.34
N THR A 119 -0.87 9.62 -0.95
CA THR A 119 -0.54 10.61 -1.97
C THR A 119 -1.53 10.45 -3.11
N GLY A 120 -2.07 11.53 -3.64
CA GLY A 120 -3.08 11.47 -4.70
C GLY A 120 -3.75 12.82 -4.94
N PRO A 121 -4.85 12.85 -5.72
CA PRO A 121 -5.62 14.06 -6.01
C PRO A 121 -6.14 14.74 -4.74
N ARG A 122 -6.26 16.07 -4.76
CA ARG A 122 -6.69 16.87 -3.61
C ARG A 122 -8.06 16.43 -3.09
N GLU A 123 -8.98 16.10 -3.99
CA GLU A 123 -10.34 15.67 -3.66
C GLU A 123 -10.35 14.39 -2.81
N LEU A 124 -9.46 13.44 -3.12
CA LEU A 124 -9.30 12.22 -2.33
C LEU A 124 -8.72 12.54 -0.94
N LEU A 125 -7.71 13.41 -0.89
CA LEU A 125 -7.09 13.81 0.36
C LEU A 125 -8.08 14.54 1.27
N ASP A 126 -8.91 15.42 0.71
CA ASP A 126 -9.99 16.12 1.42
C ASP A 126 -11.03 15.16 1.99
N HIS A 127 -11.42 14.15 1.20
CA HIS A 127 -12.36 13.13 1.65
C HIS A 127 -11.79 12.31 2.81
N ILE A 128 -10.54 11.87 2.70
CA ILE A 128 -9.84 11.18 3.81
C ILE A 128 -9.72 12.11 5.03
N GLU A 129 -9.44 13.39 4.81
CA GLU A 129 -9.34 14.40 5.85
C GLU A 129 -10.69 14.68 6.52
N ALA A 130 -11.82 14.55 5.82
CA ALA A 130 -13.13 14.67 6.43
C ALA A 130 -13.49 13.42 7.27
N GLU A 131 -13.10 12.22 6.83
CA GLU A 131 -13.54 10.96 7.45
C GLU A 131 -12.57 10.37 8.48
N ALA A 132 -11.28 10.71 8.45
CA ALA A 132 -10.29 10.04 9.29
C ALA A 132 -10.44 10.38 10.79
N SER A 133 -10.78 9.40 11.61
CA SER A 133 -10.99 9.59 13.06
C SER A 133 -9.71 9.41 13.93
N GLY A 134 -8.51 9.66 13.38
CA GLY A 134 -7.23 9.33 14.02
C GLY A 134 -6.21 10.48 14.10
N MET A 135 -5.08 10.24 14.79
CA MET A 135 -3.97 11.19 14.83
C MET A 135 -3.40 11.41 13.42
N ARG A 136 -3.32 12.68 13.01
CA ARG A 136 -2.78 13.10 11.73
C ARG A 136 -1.41 13.72 11.95
N GLY A 137 -0.45 13.32 11.11
CA GLY A 137 0.78 14.08 10.97
C GLY A 137 0.51 15.37 10.19
N PRO A 138 1.38 16.38 10.28
CA PRO A 138 1.27 17.56 9.42
C PRO A 138 1.30 17.14 7.94
N PRO A 139 0.62 17.87 7.04
CA PRO A 139 0.80 17.72 5.61
C PRO A 139 2.28 17.81 5.26
N ILE A 140 2.72 16.98 4.31
CA ILE A 140 4.08 17.09 3.79
C ILE A 140 4.03 18.22 2.74
N GLU A 141 4.32 19.43 3.19
CA GLU A 141 4.57 20.56 2.30
C GLU A 141 5.84 20.28 1.49
N ARG A 142 5.79 20.62 0.20
CA ARG A 142 6.95 20.57 -0.70
C ARG A 142 7.78 21.83 -0.56
#